data_AF-A0A3S4HYT4-F1
#
_entry.id   AF-A0A3S4HYT4-F1
#
_cell.length_a   1.000
_cell.length_b   1.000
_cell.length_c   1.000
_cell.angle_alpha   90.00
_cell.angle_beta   90.00
_cell.angle_gamma   90.00
#
_symmetry.space_group_name_H-M   'P 1'
#
loop_
_entity.id
_entity.type
_entity.pdbx_description
1 polymer ?
#
loop_
_entity_poly.entity_id
_entity_poly.type
_entity_poly.pdbx_seq_one_letter_code
_entity_poly.pdbx_strand_id
1 'polypeptide(L)'
;MASEIIREKLMRFLGEELPYSVTVEIEQFVANDRGGYDVHGLILVEREGQKKMVIGNKGAKIKTIGIEARQDMEQMFEAKVHLELWVKVKSGWRTTNVRCAAWAMLTT
;
A
#
# COMPACT_ATOMS: atom_id res chain seq x y z
N MET A 1 -2.15 3.95 -13.00
CA MET A 1 -3.46 3.25 -12.90
C MET A 1 -3.68 2.67 -11.50
N ALA A 2 -3.07 1.54 -11.10
CA ALA A 2 -3.31 0.95 -9.77
C ALA A 2 -2.86 1.82 -8.59
N SER A 3 -1.71 2.51 -8.73
CA SER A 3 -1.20 3.44 -7.72
C SER A 3 -2.11 4.65 -7.48
N GLU A 4 -2.81 5.11 -8.53
CA GLU A 4 -3.72 6.26 -8.45
C GLU A 4 -5.01 5.91 -7.72
N ILE A 5 -5.57 4.72 -7.94
CA ILE A 5 -6.74 4.22 -7.21
C ILE A 5 -6.44 4.21 -5.70
N ILE A 6 -5.30 3.64 -5.32
CA ILE A 6 -4.87 3.60 -3.91
C ILE A 6 -4.69 5.01 -3.35
N ARG A 7 -4.07 5.92 -4.13
CA ARG A 7 -3.86 7.32 -3.72
C ARG A 7 -5.19 8.05 -3.51
N GLU A 8 -6.17 7.85 -4.38
CA GLU A 8 -7.50 8.45 -4.26
C GLU A 8 -8.22 7.95 -3.00
N LYS A 9 -8.20 6.63 -2.73
CA LYS A 9 -8.77 6.07 -1.50
C LYS A 9 -8.07 6.62 -0.27
N LEU A 10 -6.75 6.69 -0.29
CA LEU A 10 -5.97 7.28 0.79
C LEU A 10 -6.42 8.72 1.07
N MET A 11 -6.53 9.57 0.04
CA MET A 11 -7.02 10.95 0.19
C MET A 11 -8.44 11.01 0.74
N ARG A 12 -9.34 10.12 0.32
CA ARG A 12 -10.72 10.08 0.81
C ARG A 12 -10.82 9.72 2.29
N PHE A 13 -10.00 8.78 2.78
CA PHE A 13 -10.05 8.29 4.16
C PHE A 13 -9.22 9.08 5.16
N LEU A 14 -8.20 9.79 4.68
CA LEU A 14 -7.30 10.59 5.51
C LEU A 14 -7.55 12.10 5.34
N GLY A 15 -8.35 12.51 4.37
CA GLY A 15 -8.80 13.90 4.19
C GLY A 15 -7.64 14.88 3.99
N GLU A 16 -7.74 16.04 4.65
CA GLU A 16 -6.72 17.11 4.63
C GLU A 16 -5.45 16.77 5.43
N GLU A 17 -5.47 15.72 6.25
CA GLU A 17 -4.35 15.33 7.10
C GLU A 17 -3.29 14.52 6.35
N LEU A 18 -3.49 14.27 5.05
CA LEU A 18 -2.59 13.53 4.19
C LEU A 18 -1.67 14.51 3.45
N PRO A 19 -0.51 14.88 4.01
CA PRO A 19 0.40 15.78 3.32
C PRO A 19 0.88 15.15 2.00
N TYR A 20 1.34 16.01 1.08
CA TYR A 20 1.99 15.66 -0.19
C TYR A 20 3.17 14.68 -0.08
N SER A 21 3.56 14.27 1.12
CA SER A 21 4.68 13.38 1.42
C SER A 21 4.35 11.89 1.42
N VAL A 22 3.15 11.50 1.00
CA VAL A 22 2.82 10.07 0.83
C VAL A 22 2.99 9.66 -0.62
N THR A 23 3.85 8.65 -0.82
CA THR A 23 4.12 8.06 -2.13
C THR A 23 3.59 6.63 -2.13
N VAL A 24 2.88 6.24 -3.20
CA VAL A 24 2.39 4.88 -3.39
C VAL A 24 3.15 4.26 -4.55
N GLU A 25 3.82 3.14 -4.29
CA GLU A 25 4.53 2.34 -5.27
C GLU A 25 3.87 0.97 -5.38
N ILE A 26 3.88 0.38 -6.57
CA ILE A 26 3.43 -1.01 -6.78
C ILE A 26 4.69 -1.85 -6.90
N GLU A 27 4.97 -2.69 -5.91
CA GLU A 27 6.15 -3.56 -5.91
C GLU A 27 5.95 -4.77 -6.83
N GLN A 28 4.73 -5.29 -6.90
CA GLN A 28 4.41 -6.48 -7.68
C GLN A 28 3.03 -6.36 -8.28
N PHE A 29 2.92 -6.75 -9.54
CA PHE A 29 1.67 -6.91 -10.26
C PHE A 29 1.82 -8.16 -11.14
N VAL A 30 1.30 -9.29 -10.66
CA VAL A 30 1.43 -10.59 -11.34
C VAL A 30 0.05 -11.14 -11.63
N ALA A 31 -0.15 -11.59 -12.87
CA ALA A 31 -1.33 -12.34 -13.23
C ALA A 31 -1.19 -13.78 -12.72
N ASN A 32 -2.21 -14.25 -12.01
CA ASN A 32 -2.30 -15.61 -11.51
C ASN A 32 -2.85 -16.52 -12.61
N ASP A 33 -2.38 -17.77 -12.68
CA ASP A 33 -2.85 -18.78 -13.65
C ASP A 33 -4.36 -19.05 -13.57
N ARG A 34 -5.00 -18.68 -12.45
CA ARG A 34 -6.46 -18.78 -12.26
C ARG A 34 -7.27 -17.61 -12.83
N GLY A 35 -6.63 -16.69 -13.57
CA GLY A 35 -7.28 -15.49 -14.12
C GLY A 35 -7.52 -14.41 -13.07
N GLY A 36 -6.65 -14.30 -12.08
CA GLY A 36 -6.65 -13.23 -11.09
C GLY A 36 -5.40 -12.37 -11.16
N TYR A 37 -5.33 -11.32 -10.33
CA TYR A 37 -4.15 -10.47 -10.21
C TYR A 37 -3.70 -10.38 -8.76
N ASP A 38 -2.42 -10.64 -8.53
CA ASP A 38 -1.76 -10.46 -7.25
C ASP A 38 -0.99 -9.13 -7.30
N VAL A 39 -1.43 -8.18 -6.46
CA VAL A 39 -0.97 -6.79 -6.46
C VAL A 39 -0.42 -6.42 -5.08
N HIS A 40 0.82 -5.96 -5.06
CA HIS A 40 1.50 -5.54 -3.85
C HIS A 40 1.73 -4.03 -3.92
N GLY A 41 1.04 -3.28 -3.06
CA GLY A 41 1.19 -1.84 -2.93
C GLY A 41 2.03 -1.48 -1.70
N LEU A 42 3.02 -0.61 -1.90
CA LEU A 42 3.85 -0.04 -0.86
C LEU A 42 3.51 1.45 -0.70
N ILE A 43 3.06 1.81 0.50
CA ILE A 43 2.77 3.19 0.90
C ILE A 43 3.95 3.69 1.71
N LEU A 44 4.68 4.64 1.12
CA LEU A 44 5.82 5.31 1.72
C LEU A 44 5.35 6.63 2.34
N VAL A 45 5.68 6.81 3.62
CA VAL A 45 5.36 8.04 4.37
C VAL A 45 6.65 8.64 4.95
N GLU A 46 6.72 9.96 5.12
CA GLU A 46 7.94 10.59 5.66
C GLU A 46 8.04 10.49 7.19
N ARG A 47 6.91 10.59 7.88
CA ARG A 47 6.86 10.65 9.35
C ARG A 47 6.17 9.43 9.94
N GLU A 48 6.65 8.98 11.09
CA GLU A 48 6.04 7.85 11.80
C GLU A 48 4.62 8.17 12.32
N GLY A 49 4.34 9.44 12.65
CA GLY A 49 3.00 9.90 12.97
C GLY A 49 2.00 9.62 11.84
N GLN A 50 2.40 9.87 10.59
CA GLN A 50 1.57 9.58 9.42
C GLN A 50 1.33 8.08 9.27
N LYS A 51 2.36 7.24 9.47
CA LYS A 51 2.19 5.77 9.45
C LYS A 51 1.10 5.31 10.42
N LYS A 52 1.10 5.85 11.65
CA LYS A 52 0.06 5.53 12.64
C LYS A 52 -1.33 5.97 12.18
N MET A 53 -1.44 7.12 11.51
CA MET A 53 -2.71 7.62 10.96
C MET A 53 -3.24 6.76 9.80
N VAL A 54 -2.36 6.33 8.88
CA VAL A 54 -2.71 5.44 7.76
C VAL A 54 -3.19 4.09 8.27
N ILE A 55 -2.48 3.51 9.26
CA ILE A 55 -2.91 2.26 9.91
C ILE A 55 -4.25 2.48 10.62
N GLY A 56 -4.40 3.61 11.31
CA GLY A 56 -5.57 3.96 12.10
C GLY A 56 -5.68 3.14 13.38
N ASN A 57 -6.80 3.30 14.10
CA ASN A 57 -7.03 2.59 15.36
C ASN A 57 -7.09 1.07 15.12
N LYS A 58 -6.14 0.31 15.69
CA LYS A 58 -5.98 -1.15 15.53
C LYS A 58 -5.90 -1.64 14.07
N GLY A 59 -5.44 -0.82 13.14
CA GLY A 59 -5.37 -1.21 11.72
C GLY A 59 -6.72 -1.21 10.99
N ALA A 60 -7.76 -0.62 11.56
CA ALA A 60 -9.08 -0.58 10.92
C ALA A 60 -9.07 0.24 9.62
N LYS A 61 -8.40 1.41 9.61
CA LYS A 61 -8.38 2.29 8.43
C LYS A 61 -7.71 1.62 7.23
N ILE A 62 -6.52 1.05 7.42
CA ILE A 62 -5.80 0.39 6.33
C ILE A 62 -6.56 -0.82 5.77
N LYS A 63 -7.28 -1.56 6.62
CA LYS A 63 -8.15 -2.64 6.16
C LYS A 63 -9.28 -2.14 5.29
N THR A 64 -9.97 -1.07 5.71
CA THR A 64 -11.05 -0.47 4.91
C THR A 64 -10.53 0.05 3.57
N ILE A 65 -9.39 0.76 3.57
CA ILE A 65 -8.74 1.25 2.34
C ILE A 65 -8.40 0.09 1.40
N GLY A 66 -7.82 -1.00 1.93
CA GLY A 66 -7.51 -2.19 1.14
C GLY A 66 -8.76 -2.85 0.54
N ILE A 67 -9.85 -2.93 1.30
CA ILE A 67 -11.12 -3.50 0.82
C ILE A 67 -11.71 -2.65 -0.31
N GLU A 68 -11.79 -1.33 -0.15
CA GLU A 68 -12.32 -0.45 -1.19
C GLU A 68 -11.42 -0.41 -2.43
N ALA A 69 -10.10 -0.30 -2.25
CA ALA A 69 -9.17 -0.32 -3.37
C ALA A 69 -9.25 -1.65 -4.15
N ARG A 70 -9.42 -2.77 -3.44
CA ARG A 70 -9.62 -4.08 -4.07
C ARG A 70 -10.92 -4.12 -4.87
N GLN A 71 -12.04 -3.64 -4.33
CA GLN A 71 -13.33 -3.63 -5.03
C GLN A 71 -13.29 -2.81 -6.32
N ASP A 72 -12.62 -1.65 -6.28
CA ASP A 72 -12.45 -0.80 -7.47
C ASP A 72 -11.57 -1.48 -8.53
N MET A 73 -10.49 -2.15 -8.10
CA MET A 73 -9.63 -2.91 -9.01
C MET A 73 -10.35 -4.12 -9.60
N GLU A 74 -11.11 -4.87 -8.81
CA GLU A 74 -11.91 -6.02 -9.29
C GLU A 74 -12.94 -5.58 -10.34
N GLN A 75 -13.58 -4.41 -10.15
CA GLN A 75 -14.52 -3.84 -11.14
C GLN A 75 -13.81 -3.39 -12.42
N MET A 76 -12.62 -2.80 -12.31
CA MET A 76 -11.88 -2.29 -13.46
C MET A 76 -11.25 -3.41 -14.31
N PHE A 77 -10.78 -4.48 -13.66
CA PHE A 77 -10.12 -5.60 -14.34
C PHE A 77 -11.06 -6.79 -14.63
N GLU A 78 -12.32 -6.73 -14.16
CA GLU A 78 -13.32 -7.81 -14.26
C GLU A 78 -12.80 -9.19 -13.79
N ALA A 79 -11.84 -9.16 -12.87
CA ALA A 79 -11.09 -10.32 -12.40
C ALA A 79 -10.87 -10.23 -10.89
N LYS A 80 -10.60 -11.37 -10.24
CA LYS A 80 -10.27 -11.37 -8.80
C LYS A 80 -8.91 -10.74 -8.58
N VAL A 81 -8.83 -9.79 -7.66
CA VAL A 81 -7.58 -9.09 -7.31
C VAL A 81 -7.26 -9.36 -5.86
N HIS A 82 -6.07 -9.90 -5.59
CA HIS A 82 -5.50 -9.98 -4.25
C HIS A 82 -4.59 -8.78 -4.04
N LEU A 83 -5.06 -7.81 -3.24
CA LEU A 83 -4.33 -6.58 -2.95
C LEU A 83 -3.72 -6.64 -1.55
N GLU A 84 -2.40 -6.57 -1.47
CA GLU A 84 -1.68 -6.40 -0.21
C GLU A 84 -1.09 -4.99 -0.13
N LEU A 85 -1.35 -4.30 0.99
CA LEU A 85 -0.87 -2.95 1.22
C LEU A 85 0.09 -2.91 2.41
N TRP A 86 1.27 -2.35 2.19
CA TRP A 86 2.33 -2.19 3.17
C TRP A 86 2.58 -0.73 3.46
N VAL A 87 2.85 -0.36 4.73
CA VAL A 87 3.16 1.02 5.11
C VAL A 87 4.56 1.11 5.70
N LYS A 88 5.44 1.86 5.02
CA LYS A 88 6.83 2.05 5.41
C LYS A 88 7.13 3.54 5.60
N VAL A 89 7.85 3.86 6.68
CA VAL A 89 8.34 5.22 6.92
C VAL A 89 9.68 5.37 6.21
N LYS A 90 9.80 6.34 5.31
CA LYS A 90 11.06 6.81 4.73
C LYS A 90 11.73 7.73 5.75
N SER A 91 12.16 7.16 6.87
CA SER A 91 13.00 7.87 7.85
C SER A 91 14.29 8.26 7.13
N GLY A 92 14.62 9.55 7.10
CA GLY A 92 15.72 10.10 6.30
C GLY A 92 16.97 9.22 6.31
N TRP A 93 17.45 8.89 5.11
CA TRP A 93 18.79 8.34 4.92
C TRP A 93 19.81 9.31 5.52
N ARG A 94 20.21 9.08 6.76
CA ARG A 94 21.53 9.48 7.22
C ARG A 94 22.22 8.23 7.75
N THR A 95 23.28 7.88 7.03
CA THR A 95 24.33 6.91 7.38
C THR A 95 24.03 5.44 7.06
N THR A 96 24.73 5.03 5.99
CA THR A 96 25.32 3.71 5.72
C THR A 96 24.46 2.66 5.06
N ASN A 97 24.67 2.54 3.74
CA ASN A 97 24.89 1.29 3.02
C ASN A 97 24.21 0.05 3.62
N VAL A 98 22.93 -0.14 3.30
CA VAL A 98 22.36 -1.49 3.29
C VAL A 98 21.55 -1.63 2.02
N ARG A 99 22.05 -2.47 1.13
CA ARG A 99 21.46 -2.83 -0.15
C ARG A 99 20.00 -3.27 0.05
N CYS A 100 19.19 -2.90 -0.93
CA CYS A 100 17.97 -3.61 -1.30
C CYS A 100 18.15 -5.13 -1.18
N ALA A 101 17.36 -5.76 -0.32
CA ALA A 101 16.84 -7.14 -0.40
C ALA A 101 16.49 -7.60 1.02
N ALA A 102 15.22 -7.45 1.40
CA ALA A 102 14.66 -8.20 2.53
C ALA A 102 13.32 -8.80 2.09
N TRP A 103 13.40 -9.60 1.03
CA TRP A 103 12.47 -10.67 0.76
C TRP A 103 13.07 -11.94 1.38
N ALA A 104 12.56 -12.40 2.52
CA ALA A 104 12.60 -13.81 2.93
C ALA A 104 11.90 -14.01 4.29
N MET A 105 10.76 -14.70 4.23
CA MET A 105 10.31 -15.75 5.15
C MET A 105 10.15 -15.43 6.65
N LEU A 106 8.89 -15.21 7.05
CA LEU A 106 8.36 -15.79 8.29
C LEU A 106 7.19 -16.72 7.93
N THR A 107 7.53 -17.89 7.42
CA THR A 107 6.72 -19.10 7.61
C THR A 107 7.49 -19.96 8.60
N THR A 108 6.79 -20.32 9.67
CA THR A 108 7.18 -21.11 10.85
C THR A 108 8.06 -22.32 10.55
#